data_AF-A0A378A3E1-F1
#
_entry.id   AF-A0A378A3E1-F1
#
_cell.length_a   1.000
_cell.length_b   1.000
_cell.length_c   1.000
_cell.angle_alpha   90.00
_cell.angle_beta   90.00
_cell.angle_gamma   90.00
#
_symmetry.space_group_name_H-M   'P 1'
#
loop_
_entity.id
_entity.type
_entity.pdbx_description
1 polymer ?
#
loop_
_entity_poly.entity_id
_entity_poly.type
_entity_poly.pdbx_seq_one_letter_code
_entity_poly.pdbx_strand_id
1 'polypeptide(L)'
;MSLTVSELLALEGLSALRLRAGKQGLQRAVRWYYVAENEHIAEWIMGGELVFITGINHPRDEANLIQLLMEGKQRGIAGMVILTGEAYIHAIPATLIALADELACH
;
A
#
# COMPACT_ATOMS: atom_id res chain seq x y z
N MET A 1 -18.85 11.10 -6.91
CA MET A 1 -18.63 10.08 -5.86
C MET A 1 -17.30 9.41 -6.19
N SER A 2 -16.39 9.33 -5.23
CA SER A 2 -15.10 8.64 -5.37
C SER A 2 -15.16 7.33 -4.59
N LEU A 3 -14.67 6.24 -5.19
CA LEU A 3 -14.55 4.94 -4.53
C LEU A 3 -13.58 5.06 -3.35
N THR A 4 -13.99 4.68 -2.14
CA THR A 4 -13.13 4.66 -0.96
C THR A 4 -12.34 3.35 -0.86
N VAL A 5 -11.30 3.33 -0.03
CA VAL A 5 -10.55 2.08 0.27
C VAL A 5 -11.50 1.02 0.84
N SER A 6 -12.40 1.40 1.74
CA SER A 6 -13.37 0.45 2.33
C SER A 6 -14.29 -0.16 1.29
N GLU A 7 -14.80 0.64 0.34
CA GLU A 7 -15.65 0.14 -0.73
C GLU A 7 -14.86 -0.74 -1.71
N LEU A 8 -13.62 -0.37 -2.02
CA LEU A 8 -12.72 -1.15 -2.88
C LEU A 8 -12.45 -2.54 -2.30
N LEU A 9 -12.22 -2.65 -0.99
CA LEU A 9 -12.04 -3.93 -0.30
C LEU A 9 -13.30 -4.81 -0.31
N ALA A 10 -14.48 -4.22 -0.53
CA ALA A 10 -15.75 -4.95 -0.62
C ALA A 10 -16.10 -5.39 -2.06
N LEU A 11 -15.31 -5.01 -3.07
CA LEU A 11 -15.58 -5.38 -4.46
C LEU A 11 -15.37 -6.88 -4.70
N GLU A 12 -16.34 -7.49 -5.40
CA GLU A 12 -16.20 -8.84 -5.93
C GLU A 12 -15.02 -8.87 -6.91
N GLY A 13 -13.97 -9.64 -6.57
CA GLY A 13 -12.69 -9.69 -7.29
C GLY A 13 -11.49 -9.21 -6.47
N LEU A 14 -11.72 -8.43 -5.41
CA LEU A 14 -10.68 -7.97 -4.48
C LEU A 14 -10.81 -8.56 -3.07
N SER A 15 -11.67 -9.56 -2.91
CA SER A 15 -11.94 -10.26 -1.63
C SER A 15 -10.72 -10.94 -1.01
N ALA A 16 -9.66 -11.17 -1.80
CA ALA A 16 -8.39 -11.69 -1.30
C ALA A 16 -7.57 -10.64 -0.53
N LEU A 17 -7.83 -9.34 -0.75
CA LEU A 17 -7.17 -8.26 -0.02
C LEU A 17 -7.59 -8.28 1.44
N ARG A 18 -6.61 -8.12 2.33
CA ARG A 18 -6.82 -8.06 3.78
C ARG A 18 -6.20 -6.80 4.33
N LEU A 19 -7.00 -6.03 5.06
CA LEU A 19 -6.49 -4.88 5.81
C LEU A 19 -5.58 -5.39 6.93
N ARG A 20 -4.30 -4.99 6.89
CA ARG A 20 -3.30 -5.38 7.90
C ARG A 20 -3.02 -4.28 8.92
N ALA A 21 -3.15 -3.03 8.52
CA ALA A 21 -2.93 -1.83 9.31
C ALA A 21 -3.68 -0.65 8.68
N GLY A 22 -3.69 0.49 9.35
CA GLY A 22 -4.13 1.78 8.83
C GLY A 22 -5.64 1.95 8.78
N LYS A 23 -6.40 1.35 9.73
CA LYS A 23 -7.88 1.38 9.76
C LYS A 23 -8.49 2.78 9.62
N GLN A 24 -7.85 3.80 10.17
CA GLN A 24 -8.30 5.20 10.07
C GLN A 24 -8.29 5.74 8.63
N GLY A 25 -7.50 5.14 7.74
CA GLY A 25 -7.40 5.51 6.32
C GLY A 25 -8.48 4.92 5.41
N LEU A 26 -9.40 4.09 5.93
CA LEU A 26 -10.38 3.38 5.09
C LEU A 26 -11.34 4.28 4.30
N GLN A 27 -11.54 5.52 4.75
CA GLN A 27 -12.39 6.50 4.08
C GLN A 27 -11.64 7.34 3.03
N ARG A 28 -10.34 7.09 2.81
CA ARG A 28 -9.59 7.78 1.75
C ARG A 28 -10.15 7.42 0.38
N ALA A 29 -10.31 8.42 -0.46
CA ALA A 29 -10.74 8.27 -1.84
C ALA A 29 -9.60 7.66 -2.68
N VAL A 30 -9.91 6.59 -3.40
CA VAL A 30 -9.03 5.96 -4.39
C VAL A 30 -9.31 6.59 -5.76
N ARG A 31 -8.27 7.13 -6.38
CA ARG A 31 -8.35 7.80 -7.68
C ARG A 31 -7.88 6.89 -8.82
N TRP A 32 -6.84 6.09 -8.57
CA TRP A 32 -6.26 5.15 -9.52
C TRP A 32 -5.39 4.12 -8.80
N TYR A 33 -4.90 3.11 -9.51
CA TYR A 33 -3.94 2.13 -8.99
C TYR A 33 -2.55 2.36 -9.59
N TYR A 34 -1.49 2.12 -8.84
CA TYR A 34 -0.11 2.18 -9.35
C TYR A 34 0.64 0.93 -8.93
N VAL A 35 1.38 0.30 -9.84
CA VAL A 35 2.22 -0.87 -9.53
C VAL A 35 3.66 -0.39 -9.35
N ALA A 36 4.24 -0.62 -8.18
CA ALA A 36 5.59 -0.19 -7.85
C ALA A 36 6.63 -1.12 -8.50
N GLU A 37 7.16 -0.67 -9.63
CA GLU A 37 8.20 -1.38 -10.38
C GLU A 37 9.62 -0.91 -10.03
N ASN A 38 9.75 0.26 -9.39
CA ASN A 38 11.01 0.93 -9.09
C ASN A 38 11.36 0.86 -7.59
N GLU A 39 12.62 1.16 -7.25
CA GLU A 39 13.10 1.25 -5.86
C GLU A 39 12.37 2.35 -5.06
N HIS A 40 12.13 3.48 -5.72
CA HIS A 40 11.40 4.65 -5.21
C HIS A 40 10.13 4.88 -6.04
N ILE A 41 9.08 5.39 -5.42
CA ILE A 41 7.78 5.67 -6.06
C ILE A 41 7.41 7.15 -6.03
N ALA A 42 8.09 7.96 -5.21
CA ALA A 42 7.70 9.35 -4.95
C ALA A 42 7.55 10.23 -6.22
N GLU A 43 8.32 9.98 -7.27
CA GLU A 43 8.26 10.75 -8.53
C GLU A 43 7.11 10.30 -9.45
N TRP A 44 6.53 9.13 -9.17
CA TRP A 44 5.56 8.45 -10.03
C TRP A 44 4.13 8.50 -9.49
N ILE A 45 3.94 9.09 -8.30
CA ILE A 45 2.66 9.19 -7.61
C ILE A 45 2.32 10.65 -7.31
N MET A 46 1.03 10.97 -7.37
CA MET A 46 0.48 12.32 -7.24
C MET A 46 -0.51 12.48 -6.07
N GLY A 47 -0.91 11.38 -5.43
CA GLY A 47 -1.83 11.33 -4.30
C GLY A 47 -3.18 10.73 -4.65
N GLY A 48 -3.72 9.94 -3.72
CA GLY A 48 -4.96 9.18 -3.88
C GLY A 48 -4.81 7.85 -4.60
N GLU A 49 -3.60 7.39 -4.92
CA GLU A 49 -3.36 6.09 -5.54
C GLU A 49 -3.48 4.94 -4.53
N LEU A 50 -3.91 3.79 -5.01
CA LEU A 50 -3.68 2.51 -4.35
C LEU A 50 -2.43 1.87 -4.95
N VAL A 51 -1.33 1.84 -4.18
CA VAL A 51 -0.02 1.38 -4.65
C VAL A 51 0.15 -0.12 -4.40
N PHE A 52 0.41 -0.90 -5.44
CA PHE A 52 0.66 -2.34 -5.39
C PHE A 52 2.16 -2.64 -5.43
N ILE A 53 2.65 -3.45 -4.49
CA ILE A 53 4.05 -3.86 -4.38
C ILE A 53 4.12 -5.37 -4.55
N THR A 54 4.87 -5.84 -5.57
CA THR A 54 4.93 -7.26 -5.94
C THR A 54 6.28 -7.91 -5.67
N GLY A 55 7.38 -7.18 -5.87
CA GLY A 55 8.75 -7.69 -5.78
C GLY A 55 9.28 -8.37 -7.06
N ILE A 56 8.50 -8.39 -8.15
CA ILE A 56 8.89 -9.03 -9.42
C ILE A 56 10.09 -8.34 -10.07
N ASN A 57 10.02 -7.01 -10.22
CA ASN A 57 11.05 -6.23 -10.90
C ASN A 57 12.17 -5.77 -9.95
N HIS A 58 11.89 -5.72 -8.66
CA HIS A 58 12.85 -5.25 -7.67
C HIS A 58 12.65 -6.02 -6.35
N PRO A 59 13.70 -6.65 -5.80
CA PRO A 59 13.60 -7.32 -4.51
C PRO A 59 13.17 -6.33 -3.43
N ARG A 60 12.28 -6.77 -2.54
CA ARG A 60 11.70 -5.94 -1.47
C ARG A 60 12.13 -6.52 -0.14
N ASP A 61 13.04 -5.83 0.53
CA ASP A 61 13.35 -6.07 1.93
C ASP A 61 12.54 -5.13 2.83
N GLU A 62 12.66 -5.32 4.15
CA GLU A 62 11.94 -4.52 5.14
C GLU A 62 12.27 -3.02 5.03
N ALA A 63 13.54 -2.68 4.81
CA ALA A 63 13.98 -1.30 4.71
C ALA A 63 13.35 -0.59 3.49
N ASN A 64 13.34 -1.25 2.33
CA ASN A 64 12.71 -0.73 1.12
C ASN A 64 11.19 -0.57 1.31
N LEU A 65 10.51 -1.54 1.94
CA LEU A 65 9.07 -1.42 2.19
C LEU A 65 8.73 -0.26 3.14
N ILE A 66 9.55 -0.03 4.17
CA ILE A 66 9.41 1.11 5.08
C ILE A 66 9.60 2.42 4.31
N GLN A 67 10.62 2.51 3.46
CA GLN A 67 10.86 3.67 2.62
C GLN A 67 9.67 3.97 1.71
N LEU A 68 9.14 2.97 1.01
CA LEU A 68 7.97 3.11 0.14
C LEU A 68 6.72 3.57 0.90
N LEU A 69 6.49 3.05 2.11
CA LEU A 69 5.40 3.50 2.97
C LEU A 69 5.54 4.98 3.33
N MET A 70 6.76 5.43 3.65
CA MET A 70 7.04 6.83 3.99
C MET A 70 6.87 7.77 2.80
N GLU A 71 7.39 7.39 1.62
CA GLU A 71 7.17 8.12 0.37
C GLU A 71 5.68 8.22 0.03
N GLY A 72 4.97 7.09 0.14
CA GLY A 72 3.53 7.01 -0.07
C GLY A 72 2.75 7.93 0.87
N LYS A 73 3.10 7.94 2.16
CA LYS A 73 2.50 8.85 3.13
C LYS A 73 2.75 10.31 2.73
N GLN A 74 3.99 10.66 2.41
CA GLN A 74 4.36 12.04 2.05
C GLN A 74 3.61 12.53 0.81
N ARG A 75 3.34 11.64 -0.15
CA ARG A 75 2.60 11.94 -1.37
C ARG A 75 1.08 11.80 -1.23
N GLY A 76 0.59 11.31 -0.09
CA GLY A 76 -0.84 11.20 0.19
C GLY A 76 -1.54 10.09 -0.59
N ILE A 77 -0.91 8.91 -0.73
CA ILE A 77 -1.57 7.74 -1.35
C ILE A 77 -2.81 7.33 -0.55
N ALA A 78 -3.79 6.74 -1.24
CA ALA A 78 -4.97 6.18 -0.58
C ALA A 78 -4.63 4.93 0.24
N GLY A 79 -3.71 4.09 -0.25
CA GLY A 79 -3.25 2.92 0.47
C GLY A 79 -2.11 2.18 -0.24
N MET A 80 -1.50 1.24 0.48
CA MET A 80 -0.43 0.38 0.00
C MET A 80 -0.86 -1.09 0.11
N VAL A 81 -0.74 -1.83 -0.98
CA VAL A 81 -1.07 -3.24 -1.10
C VAL A 81 0.21 -4.02 -1.38
N ILE A 82 0.54 -4.97 -0.51
CA ILE A 82 1.71 -5.84 -0.67
C ILE A 82 1.21 -7.21 -1.10
N LEU A 83 1.62 -7.66 -2.28
CA LEU A 83 1.35 -9.02 -2.74
C LEU A 83 2.30 -9.96 -2.02
N THR A 84 1.74 -10.79 -1.15
CA THR A 84 2.48 -11.82 -0.43
C THR A 84 2.27 -13.19 -1.06
N GLY A 85 3.30 -14.02 -1.06
CA GLY A 85 3.28 -15.37 -1.60
C GLY A 85 4.63 -16.05 -1.40
N GLU A 86 4.78 -17.29 -1.90
CA GLU A 86 6.04 -18.02 -1.81
C GLU A 86 7.17 -17.37 -2.63
N ALA A 87 6.81 -16.60 -3.66
CA ALA A 87 7.74 -15.84 -4.47
C ALA A 87 7.81 -14.37 -4.01
N TYR A 88 9.02 -13.82 -4.06
CA TYR A 88 9.37 -12.42 -3.79
C TYR A 88 9.15 -11.97 -2.33
N ILE A 89 7.90 -11.76 -1.89
CA ILE A 89 7.56 -11.23 -0.57
C ILE A 89 6.78 -12.29 0.21
N HIS A 90 7.47 -12.96 1.13
CA HIS A 90 6.88 -14.07 1.89
C HIS A 90 5.84 -13.60 2.92
N ALA A 91 6.15 -12.50 3.61
CA ALA A 91 5.30 -11.93 4.64
C ALA A 91 5.53 -10.42 4.75
N ILE A 92 4.53 -9.73 5.27
CA ILE A 92 4.64 -8.30 5.61
C ILE A 92 5.34 -8.20 6.98
N PRO A 93 6.48 -7.50 7.09
CA PRO A 93 7.18 -7.34 8.37
C PRO A 93 6.28 -6.71 9.45
N ALA A 94 6.39 -7.20 10.69
CA ALA A 94 5.55 -6.71 11.79
C ALA A 94 5.81 -5.24 12.13
N THR A 95 7.06 -4.81 11.99
CA THR A 95 7.51 -3.41 12.10
C THR A 95 6.79 -2.50 11.11
N LEU A 96 6.66 -2.94 9.85
CA LEU A 96 5.96 -2.19 8.81
C LEU A 96 4.46 -2.06 9.12
N ILE A 97 3.83 -3.12 9.63
CA ILE A 97 2.42 -3.10 10.05
C ILE A 97 2.23 -2.08 11.18
N ALA A 98 3.06 -2.14 12.22
CA ALA A 98 3.00 -1.22 13.34
C ALA A 98 3.18 0.24 12.90
N LEU A 99 4.17 0.50 12.04
CA LEU A 99 4.42 1.82 11.48
C LEU A 99 3.22 2.31 10.65
N ALA A 100 2.63 1.46 9.80
CA ALA A 100 1.47 1.84 9.00
C ALA A 100 0.25 2.19 9.86
N ASP A 101 0.04 1.50 10.99
CA ASP A 101 -1.03 1.83 11.94
C ASP A 101 -0.79 3.17 12.63
N GLU A 102 0.43 3.42 13.11
CA GLU A 102 0.82 4.69 13.74
C GLU A 102 0.64 5.86 12.77
N LEU A 103 1.09 5.69 11.54
CA LEU A 103 1.05 6.73 10.52
C LEU A 103 -0.35 7.07 10.04
N ALA A 104 -1.35 6.19 10.23
CA ALA A 104 -2.72 6.43 9.81
C ALA A 104 -3.54 7.25 10.81
N CYS A 105 -3.08 7.40 12.05
CA CYS A 105 -3.74 8.22 13.08
C CYS A 105 -3.56 9.73 12.90
N HIS A 106 -2.71 10.15 11.95
CA HIS A 106 -2.37 11.54 11.63
C HIS A 106 -2.69 11.85 10.17
#